data_AF-A0A084U2M8-F1
#
_entry.id   AF-A0A084U2M8-F1
#
_cell.length_a   1.000
_cell.length_b   1.000
_cell.length_c   1.000
_cell.angle_alpha   90.00
_cell.angle_beta   90.00
_cell.angle_gamma   90.00
#
_symmetry.space_group_name_H-M   'P 1'
#
loop_
_entity.id
_entity.type
_entity.pdbx_description
1 polymer ?
#
loop_
_entity_poly.entity_id
_entity_poly.type
_entity_poly.pdbx_seq_one_letter_code
_entity_poly.pdbx_strand_id
1 'polypeptide(L)'
;MLNKIKKTKIIATLGPSVTGKIFTEKEYKDPKNKKEIENAKLTLKSIYEAGVNAVRFNFSHGTYEEQLIKLRLAREVAEEMNLNIGFILDTKGPEIRVHKMTKGQAEIKKDSEVTIHTTKKVEGTSKEFSVYDSSGTYNMANDVKEGDTIFVDDGKLKLIATKVDVNKGIIVTTAKNTHAIKDNKRINLPNANYSIPFMSEKDANDIKFAIENNFDFIAASFVNSASNVNEVRKLLDENGGSHIKIISKIETMNAINLIDEIIDASDSIMVARGDLGLEIPYYDVPYYEKYIIKACRHKGKTVIVATQMLDSLETKMQATRAEVTDVFFAVERGADSTMLSGETANGLYPVNAVEVMATIDKSSENLFDYERAYKVYFKHTPFIKTKAGKIATKVAKYVTPTREIANGVFEYGAIIYIGNDKNTIEALSNIRPAAPIYVYTNEQSFKRSFSINYGVFVNYVENYNEILMNHTSLIGEIKKGLPEESNKVIVVINNKIIRQ
;
A
#
# COMPACT_ATOMS: atom_id res chain seq x y z
N MET A 1 -23.60 14.29 8.32
CA MET A 1 -22.85 13.18 8.97
C MET A 1 -22.55 11.98 8.06
N LEU A 2 -23.19 11.78 6.89
CA LEU A 2 -22.73 10.81 5.86
C LEU A 2 -21.64 11.40 4.96
N ASN A 3 -21.66 12.72 4.78
CA ASN A 3 -20.47 13.53 4.50
C ASN A 3 -19.46 13.51 5.66
N LYS A 4 -19.27 12.40 6.38
CA LYS A 4 -18.17 12.17 7.33
C LYS A 4 -17.51 10.81 7.16
N ILE A 5 -18.16 9.82 6.53
CA ILE A 5 -17.57 8.48 6.38
C ILE A 5 -16.82 8.41 5.06
N LYS A 6 -15.50 8.56 5.15
CA LYS A 6 -14.54 8.38 4.06
C LYS A 6 -14.56 6.92 3.58
N LYS A 7 -14.62 6.69 2.27
CA LYS A 7 -14.71 5.34 1.67
C LYS A 7 -13.36 4.82 1.21
N THR A 8 -12.57 5.66 0.58
CA THR A 8 -11.16 5.42 0.24
C THR A 8 -10.41 5.11 1.53
N LYS A 9 -9.58 4.07 1.52
CA LYS A 9 -8.90 3.61 2.74
C LYS A 9 -7.56 4.32 2.88
N ILE A 10 -7.14 4.58 4.13
CA ILE A 10 -5.81 5.14 4.39
C ILE A 10 -4.94 4.05 5.00
N ILE A 11 -3.76 3.89 4.40
CA ILE A 11 -2.69 3.04 4.92
C ILE A 11 -1.62 3.95 5.52
N ALA A 12 -1.29 3.76 6.79
CA ALA A 12 -0.23 4.53 7.46
C ALA A 12 0.99 3.65 7.74
N THR A 13 2.17 4.09 7.34
CA THR A 13 3.41 3.39 7.73
C THR A 13 3.74 3.69 9.19
N LEU A 14 3.98 2.65 9.99
CA LEU A 14 4.39 2.81 11.38
C LEU A 14 5.90 3.02 11.51
N GLY A 15 6.25 3.96 12.37
CA GLY A 15 7.62 4.25 12.75
C GLY A 15 7.68 5.09 14.02
N PRO A 16 8.87 5.58 14.39
CA PRO A 16 9.11 6.27 15.65
C PRO A 16 8.19 7.46 15.95
N SER A 17 7.68 8.16 14.94
CA SER A 17 6.74 9.28 15.16
C SER A 17 5.38 8.84 15.70
N VAL A 18 4.98 7.58 15.47
CA VAL A 18 3.70 7.02 15.96
C VAL A 18 3.93 6.11 17.16
N THR A 19 4.93 5.24 17.12
CA THR A 19 5.12 4.20 18.14
C THR A 19 6.17 4.54 19.20
N GLY A 20 6.79 5.73 19.12
CA GLY A 20 7.93 6.07 19.96
C GLY A 20 9.18 5.28 19.58
N LYS A 21 10.27 5.50 20.34
CA LYS A 21 11.56 4.83 20.14
C LYS A 21 11.72 3.63 21.08
N ILE A 22 10.71 2.76 21.06
CA ILE A 22 10.67 1.53 21.85
C ILE A 22 10.94 0.37 20.89
N PHE A 23 12.15 -0.17 20.94
CA PHE A 23 12.65 -1.09 19.92
C PHE A 23 12.85 -2.51 20.44
N THR A 24 12.91 -2.69 21.76
CA THR A 24 13.15 -3.98 22.40
C THR A 24 12.07 -4.35 23.41
N GLU A 25 11.91 -5.64 23.66
CA GLU A 25 11.02 -6.17 24.70
C GLU A 25 11.45 -5.71 26.10
N LYS A 26 12.75 -5.52 26.30
CA LYS A 26 13.30 -4.95 27.55
C LYS A 26 12.83 -3.52 27.75
N GLU A 27 12.90 -2.69 26.71
CA GLU A 27 12.41 -1.30 26.77
C GLU A 27 10.90 -1.25 26.96
N TYR A 28 10.14 -2.13 26.31
CA TYR A 28 8.69 -2.20 26.45
C TYR A 28 8.26 -2.56 27.89
N LYS A 29 9.03 -3.39 28.58
CA LYS A 29 8.75 -3.82 29.96
C LYS A 29 9.34 -2.90 31.03
N ASP A 30 10.23 -1.98 30.67
CA ASP A 30 10.85 -1.07 31.64
C ASP A 30 9.82 -0.04 32.15
N PRO A 31 9.53 0.01 33.46
CA PRO A 31 8.60 0.99 34.04
C PRO A 31 8.96 2.45 33.72
N LYS A 32 10.22 2.76 33.43
CA LYS A 32 10.66 4.11 33.02
C LYS A 32 10.06 4.55 31.69
N ASN A 33 9.74 3.61 30.80
CA ASN A 33 9.19 3.89 29.47
C ASN A 33 7.66 3.93 29.45
N LYS A 34 6.99 3.74 30.59
CA LYS A 34 5.52 3.73 30.68
C LYS A 34 4.87 4.95 30.02
N LYS A 35 5.41 6.14 30.27
CA LYS A 35 4.90 7.39 29.68
C LYS A 35 5.07 7.43 28.15
N GLU A 36 6.18 6.90 27.63
CA GLU A 36 6.41 6.84 26.18
C GLU A 36 5.46 5.84 25.51
N ILE A 37 5.22 4.69 26.14
CA ILE A 37 4.22 3.70 25.70
C ILE A 37 2.82 4.31 25.68
N GLU A 38 2.43 5.04 26.74
CA GLU A 38 1.13 5.72 26.80
C GLU A 38 1.00 6.77 25.69
N ASN A 39 2.05 7.56 25.42
CA ASN A 39 2.06 8.52 24.31
C ASN A 39 1.95 7.84 22.93
N ALA A 40 2.64 6.71 22.74
CA ALA A 40 2.54 5.91 21.52
C ALA A 40 1.12 5.39 21.32
N LYS A 41 0.49 4.86 22.38
CA LYS A 41 -0.92 4.42 22.35
C LYS A 41 -1.86 5.57 22.05
N LEU A 42 -1.68 6.75 22.66
CA LEU A 42 -2.48 7.95 22.36
C LEU A 42 -2.35 8.36 20.90
N THR A 43 -1.12 8.37 20.36
CA THR A 43 -0.89 8.71 18.95
C THR A 43 -1.54 7.70 18.00
N LEU A 44 -1.46 6.40 18.31
CA LEU A 44 -2.16 5.35 17.58
C LEU A 44 -3.68 5.56 17.59
N LYS A 45 -4.27 5.89 18.76
CA LYS A 45 -5.69 6.22 18.88
C LYS A 45 -6.04 7.40 17.96
N SER A 46 -5.25 8.46 18.00
CA SER A 46 -5.50 9.65 17.18
C SER A 46 -5.41 9.39 15.68
N ILE A 47 -4.44 8.59 15.19
CA ILE A 47 -4.39 8.26 13.75
C ILE A 47 -5.55 7.35 13.32
N TYR A 48 -6.01 6.46 14.21
CA TYR A 48 -7.19 5.61 13.94
C TYR A 48 -8.47 6.45 13.88
N GLU A 49 -8.65 7.39 14.81
CA GLU A 49 -9.76 8.36 14.79
C GLU A 49 -9.72 9.27 13.56
N ALA A 50 -8.52 9.68 13.13
CA ALA A 50 -8.32 10.49 11.93
C ALA A 50 -8.64 9.73 10.62
N GLY A 51 -8.70 8.38 10.66
CA GLY A 51 -9.26 7.58 9.57
C GLY A 51 -8.31 6.56 8.93
N VAL A 52 -7.23 6.16 9.60
CA VAL A 52 -6.40 5.01 9.20
C VAL A 52 -7.24 3.73 9.20
N ASN A 53 -7.04 2.88 8.18
CA ASN A 53 -7.75 1.62 8.01
C ASN A 53 -6.81 0.41 8.02
N ALA A 54 -5.57 0.59 7.61
CA ALA A 54 -4.52 -0.41 7.75
C ALA A 54 -3.19 0.26 8.08
N VAL A 55 -2.29 -0.49 8.71
CA VAL A 55 -0.95 -0.03 9.07
C VAL A 55 0.10 -0.88 8.37
N ARG A 56 1.10 -0.20 7.82
CA ARG A 56 2.22 -0.79 7.09
C ARG A 56 3.46 -0.87 7.99
N PHE A 57 4.12 -2.02 7.95
CA PHE A 57 5.39 -2.29 8.60
C PHE A 57 6.45 -2.48 7.51
N ASN A 58 7.39 -1.54 7.42
CA ASN A 58 8.44 -1.60 6.42
C ASN A 58 9.62 -2.45 6.93
N PHE A 59 9.78 -3.67 6.39
CA PHE A 59 10.82 -4.62 6.81
C PHE A 59 12.17 -4.38 6.10
N SER A 60 12.29 -3.32 5.31
CA SER A 60 13.58 -2.79 4.86
C SER A 60 14.42 -2.23 6.02
N HIS A 61 13.76 -1.93 7.15
CA HIS A 61 14.36 -1.35 8.35
C HIS A 61 13.85 -2.05 9.62
N GLY A 62 14.60 -1.87 10.71
CA GLY A 62 14.27 -2.43 12.02
C GLY A 62 14.52 -3.93 12.13
N THR A 63 14.57 -4.41 13.37
CA THR A 63 14.68 -5.84 13.68
C THR A 63 13.28 -6.47 13.83
N TYR A 64 13.20 -7.80 13.82
CA TYR A 64 11.92 -8.48 14.12
C TYR A 64 11.38 -8.14 15.51
N GLU A 65 12.26 -7.92 16.49
CA GLU A 65 11.87 -7.48 17.82
C GLU A 65 11.18 -6.11 17.79
N GLU A 66 11.77 -5.14 17.09
CA GLU A 66 11.17 -3.81 16.92
C GLU A 66 9.81 -3.89 16.21
N GLN A 67 9.71 -4.67 15.12
CA GLN A 67 8.46 -4.82 14.38
C GLN A 67 7.37 -5.47 15.24
N LEU A 68 7.73 -6.43 16.11
CA LEU A 68 6.81 -7.08 17.02
C LEU A 68 6.24 -6.13 18.07
N ILE A 69 7.05 -5.22 18.62
CA ILE A 69 6.58 -4.19 19.55
C ILE A 69 5.58 -3.24 18.87
N LYS A 70 5.89 -2.76 17.66
CA LYS A 70 4.97 -1.92 16.88
C LYS A 70 3.64 -2.64 16.63
N LEU A 71 3.70 -3.93 16.26
CA LEU A 71 2.52 -4.74 15.99
C LEU A 71 1.67 -4.92 17.26
N ARG A 72 2.30 -5.20 18.40
CA ARG A 72 1.62 -5.33 19.69
C ARG A 72 0.87 -4.06 20.04
N LEU A 73 1.53 -2.91 20.00
CA LEU A 73 0.92 -1.61 20.29
C LEU A 73 -0.25 -1.32 19.35
N ALA A 74 -0.05 -1.50 18.04
CA ALA A 74 -1.07 -1.23 17.03
C ALA A 74 -2.31 -2.12 17.20
N ARG A 75 -2.11 -3.40 17.54
CA ARG A 75 -3.17 -4.38 17.78
C ARG A 75 -3.92 -4.12 19.08
N GLU A 76 -3.22 -3.90 20.19
CA GLU A 76 -3.83 -3.55 21.48
C GLU A 76 -4.74 -2.33 21.33
N VAL A 77 -4.26 -1.26 20.70
CA VAL A 77 -5.07 -0.04 20.50
C VAL A 77 -6.26 -0.29 19.58
N ALA A 78 -6.11 -1.08 18.52
CA ALA A 78 -7.22 -1.41 17.62
C ALA A 78 -8.30 -2.22 18.35
N GLU A 79 -7.91 -3.16 19.21
CA GLU A 79 -8.83 -3.94 20.06
C GLU A 79 -9.53 -3.07 21.11
N GLU A 80 -8.79 -2.20 21.81
CA GLU A 80 -9.34 -1.23 22.77
C GLU A 80 -10.42 -0.33 22.13
N MET A 81 -10.25 0.03 20.86
CA MET A 81 -11.18 0.88 20.10
C MET A 81 -12.25 0.10 19.33
N ASN A 82 -12.23 -1.25 19.38
CA ASN A 82 -13.09 -2.11 18.58
C ASN A 82 -13.03 -1.80 17.06
N LEU A 83 -11.81 -1.55 16.55
CA LEU A 83 -11.54 -1.24 15.15
C LEU A 83 -10.86 -2.41 14.43
N ASN A 84 -11.26 -2.64 13.19
CA ASN A 84 -10.67 -3.66 12.33
C ASN A 84 -9.55 -3.07 11.45
N ILE A 85 -8.43 -2.72 12.08
CA ILE A 85 -7.23 -2.20 11.42
C ILE A 85 -6.43 -3.34 10.79
N GLY A 86 -6.19 -3.32 9.49
CA GLY A 86 -5.36 -4.32 8.81
C GLY A 86 -3.86 -4.15 9.05
N PHE A 87 -3.11 -5.25 9.06
CA PHE A 87 -1.66 -5.26 9.24
C PHE A 87 -0.96 -5.72 7.95
N ILE A 88 -0.11 -4.84 7.39
CA ILE A 88 0.60 -5.06 6.12
C ILE A 88 2.09 -5.18 6.39
N LEU A 89 2.69 -6.33 6.12
CA LEU A 89 4.14 -6.48 6.07
C LEU A 89 4.60 -6.09 4.67
N ASP A 90 5.52 -5.12 4.56
CA ASP A 90 6.15 -4.75 3.29
C ASP A 90 7.56 -5.32 3.21
N THR A 91 7.77 -6.25 2.27
CA THR A 91 9.05 -6.95 2.09
C THR A 91 10.10 -6.01 1.52
N LYS A 92 11.36 -6.33 1.75
CA LYS A 92 12.46 -5.53 1.23
C LYS A 92 12.63 -5.72 -0.27
N GLY A 93 12.47 -6.95 -0.73
CA GLY A 93 12.67 -7.34 -2.12
C GLY A 93 14.14 -7.32 -2.55
N PRO A 94 14.38 -7.64 -3.84
CA PRO A 94 15.71 -7.60 -4.43
C PRO A 94 16.17 -6.14 -4.54
N GLU A 95 17.36 -5.83 -4.03
CA GLU A 95 17.95 -4.50 -4.14
C GLU A 95 19.47 -4.59 -4.22
N ILE A 96 20.05 -3.61 -4.91
CA ILE A 96 21.49 -3.44 -5.04
C ILE A 96 21.90 -2.26 -4.15
N ARG A 97 22.98 -2.43 -3.38
CA ARG A 97 23.49 -1.41 -2.48
C ARG A 97 24.97 -1.15 -2.66
N VAL A 98 25.38 0.09 -2.41
CA VAL A 98 26.78 0.49 -2.32
C VAL A 98 27.39 -0.05 -1.02
N HIS A 99 28.59 -0.60 -1.11
CA HIS A 99 29.41 -0.97 0.05
C HIS A 99 29.86 0.26 0.86
N LYS A 100 30.78 0.07 1.80
CA LYS A 100 31.30 1.17 2.62
C LYS A 100 32.15 2.13 1.80
N MET A 101 31.95 3.42 2.04
CA MET A 101 32.75 4.51 1.51
C MET A 101 33.85 4.86 2.52
N THR A 102 34.99 5.35 2.02
CA THR A 102 36.08 5.88 2.84
C THR A 102 35.57 7.02 3.71
N LYS A 103 35.80 6.93 5.02
CA LYS A 103 35.29 7.88 6.03
C LYS A 103 33.75 8.00 6.02
N GLY A 104 33.03 6.99 5.51
CA GLY A 104 31.56 6.92 5.51
C GLY A 104 30.86 7.72 4.41
N GLN A 105 31.59 8.49 3.60
CA GLN A 105 31.05 9.16 2.41
C GLN A 105 32.15 9.55 1.41
N ALA A 106 31.81 9.59 0.12
CA ALA A 106 32.67 10.20 -0.90
C ALA A 106 31.87 11.09 -1.86
N GLU A 107 32.41 12.27 -2.16
CA GLU A 107 31.84 13.18 -3.14
C GLU A 107 32.27 12.78 -4.55
N ILE A 108 31.28 12.52 -5.39
CA ILE A 108 31.46 12.30 -6.82
C ILE A 108 31.11 13.61 -7.51
N LYS A 109 32.03 14.14 -8.32
CA LYS A 109 31.86 15.42 -8.99
C LYS A 109 31.21 15.21 -10.35
N LYS A 110 30.43 16.19 -10.78
CA LYS A 110 29.92 16.23 -12.15
C LYS A 110 31.05 16.04 -13.17
N ASP A 111 30.78 15.25 -14.21
CA ASP A 111 31.65 14.95 -15.33
C ASP A 111 32.91 14.12 -14.97
N SER A 112 33.07 13.69 -13.70
CA SER A 112 34.15 12.76 -13.34
C SER A 112 33.83 11.33 -13.76
N GLU A 113 34.89 10.59 -14.12
CA GLU A 113 34.83 9.14 -14.29
C GLU A 113 34.79 8.42 -12.94
N VAL A 114 33.96 7.40 -12.84
CA VAL A 114 33.81 6.56 -11.64
C VAL A 114 33.69 5.10 -12.05
N THR A 115 34.49 4.24 -11.41
CA THR A 115 34.47 2.79 -11.63
C THR A 115 33.62 2.08 -10.57
N ILE A 116 32.66 1.26 -11.00
CA ILE A 116 31.85 0.42 -10.13
C ILE A 116 32.33 -1.02 -10.24
N HIS A 117 32.76 -1.60 -9.12
CA HIS A 117 33.10 -3.01 -9.00
C HIS A 117 31.89 -3.80 -8.55
N THR A 118 31.54 -4.86 -9.29
CA THR A 118 30.30 -5.63 -9.10
C THR A 118 30.57 -7.02 -8.54
N THR A 119 31.79 -7.55 -8.70
CA THR A 119 32.21 -8.87 -8.20
C THR A 119 33.31 -8.79 -7.14
N LYS A 120 33.92 -7.61 -6.96
CA LYS A 120 35.00 -7.37 -6.01
C LYS A 120 34.61 -6.29 -5.03
N LYS A 121 34.78 -6.58 -3.75
CA LYS A 121 34.64 -5.59 -2.68
C LYS A 121 35.86 -4.66 -2.64
N VAL A 122 35.60 -3.36 -2.75
CA VAL A 122 36.59 -2.29 -2.58
C VAL A 122 36.03 -1.22 -1.64
N GLU A 123 36.92 -0.51 -0.96
CA GLU A 123 36.53 0.66 -0.18
C GLU A 123 36.20 1.82 -1.12
N GLY A 124 35.00 2.40 -0.98
CA GLY A 124 34.50 3.40 -1.93
C GLY A 124 35.18 4.76 -1.78
N THR A 125 35.58 5.36 -2.89
CA THR A 125 36.17 6.70 -2.99
C THR A 125 35.42 7.54 -4.02
N SER A 126 35.92 8.73 -4.34
CA SER A 126 35.38 9.55 -5.43
C SER A 126 35.67 8.99 -6.83
N LYS A 127 36.54 7.98 -6.95
CA LYS A 127 36.97 7.37 -8.23
C LYS A 127 36.44 5.97 -8.46
N GLU A 128 36.20 5.22 -7.39
CA GLU A 128 35.71 3.84 -7.50
C GLU A 128 34.90 3.44 -6.27
N PHE A 129 33.94 2.53 -6.43
CA PHE A 129 33.26 1.89 -5.31
C PHE A 129 32.78 0.50 -5.71
N SER A 130 32.29 -0.28 -4.74
CA SER A 130 31.71 -1.60 -5.01
C SER A 130 30.25 -1.68 -4.57
N VAL A 131 29.51 -2.60 -5.18
CA VAL A 131 28.10 -2.86 -4.89
C VAL A 131 27.88 -4.31 -4.44
N TYR A 132 26.75 -4.56 -3.78
CA TYR A 132 26.32 -5.89 -3.36
C TYR A 132 24.79 -6.03 -3.40
N ASP A 133 24.32 -7.26 -3.44
CA ASP A 133 22.93 -7.65 -3.24
C ASP A 133 22.81 -8.59 -2.01
N SER A 134 21.62 -9.15 -1.77
CA SER A 134 21.39 -10.09 -0.69
C SER A 134 22.06 -11.47 -0.89
N SER A 135 22.30 -11.90 -2.13
CA SER A 135 23.00 -13.17 -2.42
C SER A 135 24.52 -13.08 -2.24
N GLY A 136 25.11 -11.89 -2.36
CA GLY A 136 26.55 -11.67 -2.31
C GLY A 136 27.32 -12.23 -3.51
N THR A 137 26.62 -12.73 -4.54
CA THR A 137 27.20 -13.34 -5.74
C THR A 137 26.75 -12.68 -7.03
N TYR A 138 25.82 -11.73 -6.95
CA TYR A 138 25.28 -11.03 -8.09
C TYR A 138 26.31 -10.14 -8.78
N ASN A 139 26.44 -10.28 -10.10
CA ASN A 139 27.26 -9.42 -10.93
C ASN A 139 26.38 -8.41 -11.67
N MET A 140 26.28 -7.20 -11.12
CA MET A 140 25.52 -6.09 -11.71
C MET A 140 25.93 -5.75 -13.16
N ALA A 141 27.16 -6.07 -13.59
CA ALA A 141 27.59 -5.82 -14.96
C ALA A 141 26.83 -6.66 -16.00
N ASN A 142 26.18 -7.77 -15.60
CA ASN A 142 25.31 -8.55 -16.49
C ASN A 142 24.07 -7.76 -16.95
N ASP A 143 23.64 -6.80 -16.14
CA ASP A 143 22.33 -6.15 -16.28
C ASP A 143 22.44 -4.71 -16.78
N VAL A 144 23.67 -4.28 -17.13
CA VAL A 144 24.00 -2.93 -17.58
C VAL A 144 24.69 -2.99 -18.93
N LYS A 145 24.32 -2.09 -19.83
CA LYS A 145 24.94 -1.87 -21.14
C LYS A 145 25.59 -0.49 -21.21
N GLU A 146 26.51 -0.32 -22.14
CA GLU A 146 27.07 1.00 -22.44
C GLU A 146 25.94 1.97 -22.87
N GLY A 147 25.95 3.17 -22.30
CA GLY A 147 24.91 4.18 -22.47
C GLY A 147 23.80 4.14 -21.41
N ASP A 148 23.68 3.05 -20.64
CA ASP A 148 22.64 2.94 -19.63
C ASP A 148 22.82 3.96 -18.50
N THR A 149 21.70 4.39 -17.94
CA THR A 149 21.68 5.22 -16.74
C THR A 149 21.78 4.34 -15.50
N ILE A 150 22.57 4.75 -14.52
CA ILE A 150 22.63 4.15 -13.20
C ILE A 150 22.33 5.25 -12.19
N PHE A 151 21.32 5.04 -11.37
CA PHE A 151 20.98 5.94 -10.29
C PHE A 151 21.55 5.42 -8.96
N VAL A 152 22.09 6.32 -8.15
CA VAL A 152 22.61 6.03 -6.80
C VAL A 152 21.93 6.91 -5.77
N ASP A 153 21.65 6.34 -4.59
CA ASP A 153 21.00 7.02 -3.45
C ASP A 153 19.63 7.60 -3.85
N ASP A 154 18.77 6.73 -4.38
CA ASP A 154 17.40 7.04 -4.79
C ASP A 154 17.35 8.18 -5.83
N GLY A 155 18.19 8.08 -6.86
CA GLY A 155 18.23 9.04 -7.98
C GLY A 155 19.04 10.31 -7.75
N LYS A 156 19.61 10.51 -6.55
CA LYS A 156 20.38 11.73 -6.23
C LYS A 156 21.69 11.86 -6.99
N LEU A 157 22.30 10.74 -7.37
CA LEU A 157 23.41 10.73 -8.32
C LEU A 157 23.00 9.99 -9.58
N LYS A 158 23.21 10.62 -10.72
CA LYS A 158 23.06 10.01 -12.04
C LYS A 158 24.42 9.72 -12.64
N LEU A 159 24.66 8.45 -12.94
CA LEU A 159 25.83 7.96 -13.67
C LEU A 159 25.37 7.45 -15.04
N ILE A 160 26.22 7.59 -16.06
CA ILE A 160 26.03 6.95 -17.37
C ILE A 160 27.15 5.94 -17.57
N ALA A 161 26.81 4.69 -17.84
CA ALA A 161 27.78 3.65 -18.16
C ALA A 161 28.50 3.99 -19.48
N THR A 162 29.82 4.10 -19.43
CA THR A 162 30.67 4.37 -20.61
C THR A 162 31.39 3.12 -21.10
N LYS A 163 31.64 2.15 -20.22
CA LYS A 163 32.22 0.86 -20.56
C LYS A 163 31.76 -0.22 -19.59
N VAL A 164 31.45 -1.40 -20.09
CA VAL A 164 31.06 -2.57 -19.28
C VAL A 164 31.98 -3.75 -19.58
N ASP A 165 32.60 -4.31 -18.54
CA ASP A 165 33.40 -5.55 -18.61
C ASP A 165 32.79 -6.58 -17.65
N VAL A 166 31.90 -7.42 -18.21
CA VAL A 166 31.16 -8.45 -17.46
C VAL A 166 32.10 -9.46 -16.80
N ASN A 167 33.15 -9.88 -17.53
CA ASN A 167 34.09 -10.91 -17.08
C ASN A 167 34.92 -10.43 -15.87
N LYS A 168 35.25 -9.13 -15.83
CA LYS A 168 35.94 -8.53 -14.69
C LYS A 168 35.00 -8.02 -13.61
N GLY A 169 33.69 -7.93 -13.88
CA GLY A 169 32.71 -7.32 -12.99
C GLY A 169 32.99 -5.83 -12.77
N ILE A 170 33.21 -5.10 -13.87
CA ILE A 170 33.57 -3.67 -13.83
C ILE A 170 32.63 -2.89 -14.75
N ILE A 171 32.10 -1.78 -14.22
CA ILE A 171 31.36 -0.79 -15.00
C ILE A 171 32.06 0.56 -14.82
N VAL A 172 32.56 1.14 -15.91
CA VAL A 172 33.08 2.51 -15.92
C VAL A 172 31.94 3.44 -16.25
N THR A 173 31.83 4.55 -15.53
CA THR A 173 30.73 5.51 -15.67
C THR A 173 31.22 6.95 -15.70
N THR A 174 30.39 7.85 -16.22
CA THR A 174 30.57 9.31 -16.06
C THR A 174 29.42 9.90 -15.26
N ALA A 175 29.74 10.66 -14.21
CA ALA A 175 28.75 11.34 -13.39
C ALA A 175 28.10 12.52 -14.12
N LYS A 176 26.79 12.67 -14.02
CA LYS A 176 26.02 13.78 -14.64
C LYS A 176 25.67 14.90 -13.68
N ASN A 177 25.90 14.70 -12.39
CA ASN A 177 25.77 15.71 -11.35
C ASN A 177 26.75 15.41 -10.21
N THR A 178 26.93 16.39 -9.31
CA THR A 178 27.72 16.22 -8.09
C THR A 178 26.82 15.69 -6.97
N HIS A 179 27.25 14.65 -6.26
CA HIS A 179 26.57 14.14 -5.06
C HIS A 179 27.55 13.40 -4.14
N ALA A 180 27.30 13.43 -2.83
CA ALA A 180 28.05 12.65 -1.85
C ALA A 180 27.35 11.32 -1.59
N ILE A 181 27.96 10.21 -2.03
CA ILE A 181 27.48 8.86 -1.75
C ILE A 181 27.89 8.50 -0.32
N LYS A 182 26.97 7.89 0.42
CA LYS A 182 27.21 7.30 1.75
C LYS A 182 27.16 5.77 1.69
N ASP A 183 27.44 5.12 2.81
CA ASP A 183 27.34 3.67 2.93
C ASP A 183 25.90 3.17 2.67
N ASN A 184 25.78 1.95 2.13
CA ASN A 184 24.53 1.18 2.01
C ASN A 184 23.42 1.90 1.23
N LYS A 185 23.78 2.80 0.31
CA LYS A 185 22.84 3.50 -0.57
C LYS A 185 22.38 2.62 -1.72
N ARG A 186 21.11 2.76 -2.11
CA ARG A 186 20.51 1.95 -3.18
C ARG A 186 21.05 2.33 -4.55
N ILE A 187 21.11 1.34 -5.43
CA ILE A 187 21.36 1.48 -6.86
C ILE A 187 20.09 1.07 -7.61
N ASN A 188 19.72 1.87 -8.60
CA ASN A 188 18.61 1.59 -9.51
C ASN A 188 19.14 1.57 -10.95
N LEU A 189 18.66 0.59 -11.72
CA LEU A 189 19.04 0.34 -13.11
C LEU A 189 17.78 0.42 -13.99
N PRO A 190 17.38 1.63 -14.43
CA PRO A 190 16.20 1.82 -15.27
C PRO A 190 16.22 0.91 -16.50
N ASN A 191 15.12 0.20 -16.73
CA ASN A 191 14.94 -0.77 -17.82
C ASN A 191 15.82 -2.03 -17.77
N ALA A 192 16.53 -2.28 -16.67
CA ALA A 192 17.30 -3.51 -16.52
C ALA A 192 16.40 -4.72 -16.25
N ASN A 193 16.78 -5.86 -16.81
CA ASN A 193 16.24 -7.16 -16.43
C ASN A 193 17.11 -7.73 -15.31
N TYR A 194 16.79 -7.38 -14.07
CA TYR A 194 17.55 -7.82 -12.91
C TYR A 194 17.71 -9.34 -12.89
N SER A 195 18.94 -9.83 -12.92
CA SER A 195 19.27 -11.25 -12.80
C SER A 195 19.28 -11.73 -11.33
N ILE A 196 18.91 -10.85 -10.40
CA ILE A 196 18.79 -11.13 -8.97
C ILE A 196 17.55 -12.00 -8.74
N PRO A 197 17.62 -13.06 -7.90
CA PRO A 197 16.45 -13.80 -7.48
C PRO A 197 15.37 -12.88 -6.91
N PHE A 198 14.11 -13.12 -7.25
CA PHE A 198 13.00 -12.31 -6.78
C PHE A 198 12.84 -12.32 -5.25
N MET A 199 13.00 -13.48 -4.62
CA MET A 199 12.90 -13.63 -3.17
C MET A 199 14.25 -13.95 -2.56
N SER A 200 14.68 -13.13 -1.59
CA SER A 200 15.85 -13.43 -0.77
C SER A 200 15.49 -14.33 0.43
N GLU A 201 16.49 -14.92 1.09
CA GLU A 201 16.27 -15.63 2.36
C GLU A 201 15.63 -14.72 3.42
N LYS A 202 15.99 -13.43 3.41
CA LYS A 202 15.37 -12.44 4.29
C LYS A 202 13.89 -12.28 3.99
N ASP A 203 13.49 -12.14 2.71
CA ASP A 203 12.08 -12.00 2.35
C ASP A 203 11.28 -13.25 2.72
N ALA A 204 11.87 -14.44 2.54
CA ALA A 204 11.24 -15.69 2.97
C ALA A 204 11.03 -15.75 4.49
N ASN A 205 12.00 -15.26 5.27
CA ASN A 205 11.88 -15.17 6.74
C ASN A 205 10.91 -14.07 7.18
N ASP A 206 10.85 -12.94 6.46
CA ASP A 206 9.86 -11.89 6.71
C ASP A 206 8.44 -12.44 6.49
N ILE A 207 8.22 -13.23 5.43
CA ILE A 207 6.93 -13.87 5.17
C ILE A 207 6.56 -14.86 6.28
N LYS A 208 7.49 -15.70 6.73
CA LYS A 208 7.27 -16.61 7.88
C LYS A 208 6.92 -15.84 9.15
N PHE A 209 7.63 -14.74 9.42
CA PHE A 209 7.32 -13.85 10.54
C PHE A 209 5.89 -13.30 10.44
N ALA A 210 5.44 -12.91 9.24
CA ALA A 210 4.07 -12.45 9.04
C ALA A 210 3.02 -13.53 9.35
N ILE A 211 3.28 -14.78 8.95
CA ILE A 211 2.41 -15.92 9.26
C ILE A 211 2.32 -16.14 10.77
N GLU A 212 3.48 -16.28 11.44
CA GLU A 212 3.57 -16.51 12.88
C GLU A 212 2.87 -15.41 13.70
N ASN A 213 2.88 -14.18 13.20
CA ASN A 213 2.33 -13.03 13.88
C ASN A 213 0.97 -12.57 13.35
N ASN A 214 0.30 -13.37 12.51
CA ASN A 214 -1.07 -13.15 12.03
C ASN A 214 -1.25 -11.78 11.34
N PHE A 215 -0.35 -11.45 10.41
CA PHE A 215 -0.51 -10.34 9.47
C PHE A 215 -1.61 -10.64 8.46
N ASP A 216 -2.22 -9.60 7.90
CA ASP A 216 -3.33 -9.75 6.95
C ASP A 216 -2.87 -9.66 5.50
N PHE A 217 -1.76 -8.94 5.25
CA PHE A 217 -1.22 -8.71 3.91
C PHE A 217 0.31 -8.79 3.88
N ILE A 218 0.82 -9.30 2.75
CA ILE A 218 2.22 -9.12 2.32
C ILE A 218 2.23 -8.16 1.14
N ALA A 219 2.90 -7.02 1.27
CA ALA A 219 3.27 -6.17 0.14
C ALA A 219 4.63 -6.64 -0.39
N ALA A 220 4.60 -7.32 -1.54
CA ALA A 220 5.78 -7.89 -2.18
C ALA A 220 6.44 -6.86 -3.10
N SER A 221 7.66 -6.46 -2.76
CA SER A 221 8.49 -5.51 -3.52
C SER A 221 9.02 -6.11 -4.83
N PHE A 222 9.20 -5.27 -5.84
CA PHE A 222 9.76 -5.56 -7.17
C PHE A 222 9.12 -6.78 -7.86
N VAL A 223 7.79 -6.90 -7.80
CA VAL A 223 7.07 -7.94 -8.55
C VAL A 223 7.14 -7.62 -10.05
N ASN A 224 7.71 -8.52 -10.84
CA ASN A 224 7.91 -8.32 -12.28
C ASN A 224 7.08 -9.30 -13.15
N SER A 225 6.46 -10.32 -12.56
CA SER A 225 5.70 -11.34 -13.31
C SER A 225 4.67 -12.04 -12.42
N ALA A 226 3.72 -12.76 -13.03
CA ALA A 226 2.81 -13.64 -12.30
C ALA A 226 3.55 -14.76 -11.55
N SER A 227 4.70 -15.21 -12.06
CA SER A 227 5.53 -16.23 -11.41
C SER A 227 6.04 -15.75 -10.04
N ASN A 228 6.44 -14.48 -9.92
CA ASN A 228 6.88 -13.92 -8.64
C ASN A 228 5.75 -13.94 -7.60
N VAL A 229 4.52 -13.62 -8.03
CA VAL A 229 3.34 -13.67 -7.15
C VAL A 229 3.06 -15.11 -6.70
N ASN A 230 3.14 -16.06 -7.62
CA ASN A 230 2.94 -17.49 -7.33
C ASN A 230 4.01 -18.05 -6.39
N GLU A 231 5.25 -17.54 -6.45
CA GLU A 231 6.32 -17.90 -5.51
C GLU A 231 5.99 -17.48 -4.08
N VAL A 232 5.51 -16.24 -3.87
CA VAL A 232 5.01 -15.77 -2.56
C VAL A 232 3.82 -16.61 -2.11
N ARG A 233 2.85 -16.86 -3.01
CA ARG A 233 1.67 -17.67 -2.71
C ARG A 233 2.03 -19.07 -2.26
N LYS A 234 2.94 -19.74 -2.98
CA LYS A 234 3.43 -21.07 -2.63
C LYS A 234 4.06 -21.08 -1.23
N LEU A 235 4.93 -20.12 -0.92
CA LEU A 235 5.54 -20.03 0.40
C LEU A 235 4.50 -19.82 1.51
N LEU A 236 3.52 -18.95 1.29
CA LEU A 236 2.41 -18.75 2.23
C LEU A 236 1.63 -20.05 2.45
N ASP A 237 1.21 -20.72 1.38
CA ASP A 237 0.39 -21.92 1.46
C ASP A 237 1.12 -23.08 2.15
N GLU A 238 2.40 -23.30 1.83
CA GLU A 238 3.25 -24.34 2.44
C GLU A 238 3.49 -24.13 3.95
N ASN A 239 3.36 -22.88 4.43
CA ASN A 239 3.59 -22.52 5.84
C ASN A 239 2.29 -22.16 6.59
N GLY A 240 1.11 -22.44 6.02
CA GLY A 240 -0.19 -22.21 6.68
C GLY A 240 -0.74 -20.77 6.61
N GLY A 241 -0.11 -19.92 5.80
CA GLY A 241 -0.46 -18.51 5.57
C GLY A 241 -1.46 -18.26 4.43
N SER A 242 -2.22 -19.26 3.98
CA SER A 242 -3.09 -19.15 2.79
C SER A 242 -4.15 -18.05 2.86
N HIS A 243 -4.52 -17.63 4.07
CA HIS A 243 -5.46 -16.53 4.33
C HIS A 243 -4.85 -15.13 4.13
N ILE A 244 -3.53 -15.01 4.13
CA ILE A 244 -2.81 -13.75 3.95
C ILE A 244 -2.89 -13.33 2.48
N LYS A 245 -3.24 -12.06 2.25
CA LYS A 245 -3.40 -11.50 0.90
C LYS A 245 -2.08 -10.94 0.36
N ILE A 246 -1.83 -11.11 -0.94
CA ILE A 246 -0.63 -10.59 -1.60
C ILE A 246 -0.97 -9.26 -2.29
N ILE A 247 -0.24 -8.21 -1.90
CA ILE A 247 -0.22 -6.91 -2.56
C ILE A 247 1.04 -6.86 -3.42
N SER A 248 0.91 -6.88 -4.75
CA SER A 248 2.08 -6.76 -5.64
C SER A 248 2.43 -5.31 -5.88
N LYS A 249 3.67 -4.93 -5.57
CA LYS A 249 4.17 -3.56 -5.79
C LYS A 249 4.70 -3.44 -7.21
N ILE A 250 4.15 -2.49 -7.96
CA ILE A 250 4.52 -2.21 -9.35
C ILE A 250 5.53 -1.06 -9.33
N GLU A 251 6.79 -1.43 -9.57
CA GLU A 251 7.95 -0.55 -9.38
C GLU A 251 8.83 -0.45 -10.63
N THR A 252 8.57 -1.25 -11.66
CA THR A 252 9.45 -1.35 -12.85
C THR A 252 8.66 -1.30 -14.16
N MET A 253 9.36 -1.01 -15.26
CA MET A 253 8.79 -1.12 -16.60
C MET A 253 8.39 -2.56 -16.96
N ASN A 254 9.13 -3.56 -16.49
CA ASN A 254 8.81 -4.97 -16.72
C ASN A 254 7.48 -5.37 -16.07
N ALA A 255 7.25 -4.91 -14.84
CA ALA A 255 5.98 -5.09 -14.15
C ALA A 255 4.82 -4.43 -14.92
N ILE A 256 5.05 -3.24 -15.49
CA ILE A 256 4.07 -2.57 -16.35
C ILE A 256 3.76 -3.39 -17.61
N ASN A 257 4.78 -3.94 -18.28
CA ASN A 257 4.61 -4.73 -19.50
C ASN A 257 3.80 -6.02 -19.24
N LEU A 258 3.91 -6.59 -18.04
CA LEU A 258 3.23 -7.81 -17.61
C LEU A 258 2.09 -7.55 -16.62
N ILE A 259 1.58 -6.31 -16.57
CA ILE A 259 0.65 -5.88 -15.53
C ILE A 259 -0.64 -6.69 -15.48
N ASP A 260 -1.16 -7.13 -16.63
CA ASP A 260 -2.39 -7.90 -16.67
C ASP A 260 -2.27 -9.27 -15.99
N GLU A 261 -1.19 -10.02 -16.25
CA GLU A 261 -0.97 -11.33 -15.61
C GLU A 261 -0.65 -11.18 -14.12
N ILE A 262 0.06 -10.11 -13.73
CA ILE A 262 0.33 -9.80 -12.33
C ILE A 262 -0.99 -9.53 -11.60
N ILE A 263 -1.86 -8.67 -12.15
CA ILE A 263 -3.17 -8.37 -11.54
C ILE A 263 -4.01 -9.64 -11.35
N ASP A 264 -3.97 -10.58 -12.30
CA ASP A 264 -4.74 -11.83 -12.19
C ASP A 264 -4.23 -12.71 -11.04
N ALA A 265 -2.92 -12.81 -10.88
CA ALA A 265 -2.26 -13.60 -9.84
C ALA A 265 -2.32 -12.96 -8.44
N SER A 266 -2.41 -11.64 -8.34
CA SER A 266 -2.38 -10.92 -7.05
C SER A 266 -3.75 -10.78 -6.38
N ASP A 267 -3.78 -10.62 -5.05
CA ASP A 267 -5.00 -10.22 -4.34
C ASP A 267 -5.25 -8.71 -4.46
N SER A 268 -4.19 -7.91 -4.55
CA SER A 268 -4.24 -6.45 -4.69
C SER A 268 -2.97 -5.93 -5.35
N ILE A 269 -3.01 -4.68 -5.83
CA ILE A 269 -1.87 -4.00 -6.45
C ILE A 269 -1.51 -2.74 -5.67
N MET A 270 -0.23 -2.42 -5.59
CA MET A 270 0.26 -1.14 -5.11
C MET A 270 1.08 -0.45 -6.19
N VAL A 271 0.69 0.77 -6.57
CA VAL A 271 1.48 1.65 -7.43
C VAL A 271 2.48 2.39 -6.53
N ALA A 272 3.73 1.94 -6.51
CA ALA A 272 4.81 2.51 -5.70
C ALA A 272 5.57 3.55 -6.52
N ARG A 273 5.07 4.78 -6.51
CA ARG A 273 5.46 5.86 -7.45
C ARG A 273 6.90 6.36 -7.28
N GLY A 274 7.42 6.33 -6.06
CA GLY A 274 8.79 6.70 -5.74
C GLY A 274 9.78 5.75 -6.41
N ASP A 275 9.64 4.44 -6.20
CA ASP A 275 10.49 3.44 -6.83
C ASP A 275 10.21 3.37 -8.35
N LEU A 276 8.94 3.44 -8.78
CA LEU A 276 8.59 3.48 -10.20
C LEU A 276 9.22 4.68 -10.93
N GLY A 277 9.22 5.86 -10.32
CA GLY A 277 9.83 7.07 -10.89
C GLY A 277 11.35 7.03 -11.00
N LEU A 278 12.00 6.05 -10.37
CA LEU A 278 13.42 5.75 -10.57
C LEU A 278 13.65 4.80 -11.74
N GLU A 279 12.70 3.92 -12.05
CA GLU A 279 12.84 2.87 -13.07
C GLU A 279 12.27 3.26 -14.44
N ILE A 280 11.37 4.23 -14.49
CA ILE A 280 10.82 4.81 -15.74
C ILE A 280 11.01 6.33 -15.78
N PRO A 281 10.87 6.98 -16.94
CA PRO A 281 10.88 8.44 -16.98
C PRO A 281 9.81 9.03 -16.04
N TYR A 282 10.23 9.92 -15.14
CA TYR A 282 9.35 10.47 -14.10
C TYR A 282 8.08 11.13 -14.65
N TYR A 283 8.13 11.66 -15.88
CA TYR A 283 6.98 12.28 -16.55
C TYR A 283 5.95 11.27 -17.08
N ASP A 284 6.31 9.99 -17.18
CA ASP A 284 5.40 8.90 -17.59
C ASP A 284 4.69 8.26 -16.39
N VAL A 285 5.19 8.44 -15.16
CA VAL A 285 4.59 7.90 -13.94
C VAL A 285 3.08 8.22 -13.81
N PRO A 286 2.62 9.46 -14.06
CA PRO A 286 1.17 9.77 -13.98
C PRO A 286 0.32 9.00 -15.00
N TYR A 287 0.88 8.70 -16.18
CA TYR A 287 0.20 7.90 -17.18
C TYR A 287 0.04 6.44 -16.72
N TYR A 288 1.12 5.83 -16.23
CA TYR A 288 1.10 4.45 -15.78
C TYR A 288 0.30 4.24 -14.50
N GLU A 289 0.33 5.18 -13.54
CA GLU A 289 -0.56 5.16 -12.38
C GLU A 289 -2.03 5.05 -12.83
N LYS A 290 -2.46 5.96 -13.71
CA LYS A 290 -3.82 5.95 -14.29
C LYS A 290 -4.10 4.64 -15.01
N TYR A 291 -3.15 4.10 -15.77
CA TYR A 291 -3.32 2.84 -16.50
C TYR A 291 -3.55 1.67 -15.51
N ILE A 292 -2.68 1.52 -14.51
CA ILE A 292 -2.72 0.45 -13.51
C ILE A 292 -4.02 0.51 -12.70
N ILE A 293 -4.44 1.70 -12.24
CA ILE A 293 -5.71 1.88 -11.53
C ILE A 293 -6.88 1.36 -12.38
N LYS A 294 -6.93 1.74 -13.67
CA LYS A 294 -7.99 1.30 -14.57
C LYS A 294 -7.97 -0.21 -14.81
N ALA A 295 -6.79 -0.79 -15.01
CA ALA A 295 -6.62 -2.22 -15.21
C ALA A 295 -7.13 -3.01 -14.00
N CYS A 296 -6.75 -2.59 -12.78
CA CYS A 296 -7.23 -3.19 -11.53
C CYS A 296 -8.76 -3.10 -11.42
N ARG A 297 -9.33 -1.93 -11.74
CA ARG A 297 -10.79 -1.73 -11.73
C ARG A 297 -11.52 -2.62 -12.72
N HIS A 298 -11.00 -2.80 -13.93
CA HIS A 298 -11.57 -3.72 -14.93
C HIS A 298 -11.46 -5.20 -14.51
N LYS A 299 -10.46 -5.55 -13.70
CA LYS A 299 -10.28 -6.91 -13.18
C LYS A 299 -10.96 -7.15 -11.83
N GLY A 300 -11.60 -6.13 -11.26
CA GLY A 300 -12.25 -6.25 -9.95
C GLY A 300 -11.27 -6.26 -8.77
N LYS A 301 -10.02 -5.85 -8.97
CA LYS A 301 -8.93 -5.94 -7.99
C LYS A 301 -8.72 -4.61 -7.29
N THR A 302 -8.35 -4.69 -6.02
CA THR A 302 -8.04 -3.53 -5.17
C THR A 302 -6.70 -2.92 -5.57
N VAL A 303 -6.65 -1.59 -5.63
CA VAL A 303 -5.43 -0.84 -5.97
C VAL A 303 -5.11 0.24 -4.94
N ILE A 304 -3.86 0.28 -4.51
CA ILE A 304 -3.29 1.24 -3.57
C ILE A 304 -2.40 2.20 -4.35
N VAL A 305 -2.51 3.51 -4.12
CA VAL A 305 -1.55 4.50 -4.61
C VAL A 305 -0.65 4.92 -3.44
N ALA A 306 0.65 4.74 -3.63
CA ALA A 306 1.64 4.84 -2.56
C ALA A 306 2.81 5.74 -2.93
N THR A 307 3.47 6.27 -1.88
CA THR A 307 4.67 7.15 -1.89
C THR A 307 4.44 8.51 -2.56
N GLN A 308 5.18 9.55 -2.15
CA GLN A 308 5.07 10.90 -2.74
C GLN A 308 3.67 11.50 -2.69
N MET A 309 2.86 11.10 -1.70
CA MET A 309 1.47 11.56 -1.59
C MET A 309 1.42 12.92 -0.91
N LEU A 310 1.96 13.02 0.31
CA LEU A 310 1.96 14.24 1.12
C LEU A 310 3.34 14.48 1.77
N ASP A 311 4.44 14.14 1.08
CA ASP A 311 5.82 14.16 1.60
C ASP A 311 6.18 15.45 2.37
N SER A 312 5.68 16.61 1.95
CA SER A 312 5.93 17.87 2.64
C SER A 312 5.44 17.88 4.10
N LEU A 313 4.43 17.05 4.43
CA LEU A 313 3.89 16.89 5.77
C LEU A 313 4.80 16.13 6.74
N GLU A 314 5.91 15.57 6.26
CA GLU A 314 6.97 15.09 7.15
C GLU A 314 7.50 16.21 8.06
N THR A 315 7.55 17.44 7.54
CA THR A 315 8.14 18.59 8.25
C THR A 315 7.20 19.78 8.39
N LYS A 316 6.09 19.81 7.65
CA LYS A 316 5.14 20.93 7.61
C LYS A 316 3.75 20.47 8.05
N MET A 317 2.91 21.40 8.48
CA MET A 317 1.50 21.10 8.79
C MET A 317 0.56 21.28 7.58
N GLN A 318 1.01 21.97 6.53
CA GLN A 318 0.19 22.25 5.35
C GLN A 318 0.81 21.61 4.10
N ALA A 319 0.01 20.78 3.43
CA ALA A 319 0.37 20.18 2.16
C ALA A 319 0.40 21.25 1.05
N THR A 320 1.25 21.02 0.05
CA THR A 320 1.29 21.88 -1.14
C THR A 320 0.05 21.65 -2.01
N ARG A 321 -0.31 22.64 -2.84
CA ARG A 321 -1.41 22.49 -3.81
C ARG A 321 -1.14 21.36 -4.81
N ALA A 322 0.13 21.09 -5.13
CA ALA A 322 0.53 20.02 -6.02
C ALA A 322 0.22 18.64 -5.41
N GLU A 323 0.63 18.42 -4.15
CA GLU A 323 0.32 17.19 -3.40
C GLU A 323 -1.18 16.98 -3.21
N VAL A 324 -1.92 18.05 -2.85
CA VAL A 324 -3.38 17.98 -2.74
C VAL A 324 -4.02 17.55 -4.06
N THR A 325 -3.55 18.11 -5.18
CA THR A 325 -4.05 17.77 -6.52
C THR A 325 -3.73 16.33 -6.90
N ASP A 326 -2.53 15.87 -6.56
CA ASP A 326 -2.05 14.52 -6.83
C ASP A 326 -2.90 13.46 -6.10
N VAL A 327 -3.05 13.60 -4.78
CA VAL A 327 -3.91 12.71 -3.96
C VAL A 327 -5.36 12.76 -4.46
N PHE A 328 -5.90 13.95 -4.71
CA PHE A 328 -7.27 14.10 -5.22
C PHE A 328 -7.50 13.30 -6.49
N PHE A 329 -6.58 13.37 -7.47
CA PHE A 329 -6.76 12.65 -8.72
C PHE A 329 -6.48 11.15 -8.64
N ALA A 330 -5.63 10.70 -7.71
CA ALA A 330 -5.50 9.27 -7.42
C ALA A 330 -6.85 8.67 -6.98
N VAL A 331 -7.56 9.37 -6.09
CA VAL A 331 -8.90 8.99 -5.62
C VAL A 331 -9.95 9.13 -6.71
N GLU A 332 -9.94 10.22 -7.49
CA GLU A 332 -10.88 10.44 -8.61
C GLU A 332 -10.78 9.34 -9.68
N ARG A 333 -9.58 8.83 -9.94
CA ARG A 333 -9.35 7.71 -10.87
C ARG A 333 -9.88 6.39 -10.31
N GLY A 334 -10.08 6.33 -8.99
CA GLY A 334 -10.68 5.22 -8.27
C GLY A 334 -9.66 4.32 -7.61
N ALA A 335 -8.62 4.89 -7.00
CA ALA A 335 -7.83 4.17 -5.99
C ALA A 335 -8.75 3.63 -4.88
N ASP A 336 -8.48 2.42 -4.38
CA ASP A 336 -9.18 1.89 -3.20
C ASP A 336 -8.58 2.44 -1.92
N SER A 337 -7.26 2.63 -1.92
CA SER A 337 -6.51 3.16 -0.80
C SER A 337 -5.44 4.16 -1.22
N THR A 338 -5.16 5.10 -0.33
CA THR A 338 -4.00 5.99 -0.35
C THR A 338 -3.04 5.59 0.78
N MET A 339 -1.73 5.80 0.59
CA MET A 339 -0.73 5.40 1.59
C MET A 339 0.22 6.52 1.99
N LEU A 340 0.35 6.73 3.30
CA LEU A 340 1.35 7.59 3.93
C LEU A 340 2.60 6.76 4.27
N SER A 341 3.77 7.31 3.94
CA SER A 341 5.08 6.69 4.11
C SER A 341 5.88 7.37 5.22
N GLY A 342 6.78 8.29 4.88
CA GLY A 342 7.60 9.00 5.87
C GLY A 342 6.75 9.92 6.74
N GLU A 343 5.64 10.43 6.23
CA GLU A 343 4.73 11.37 6.90
C GLU A 343 4.23 10.81 8.25
N THR A 344 3.93 9.52 8.31
CA THR A 344 3.49 8.84 9.54
C THR A 344 4.58 8.03 10.22
N ALA A 345 5.64 7.65 9.51
CA ALA A 345 6.72 6.84 10.07
C ALA A 345 7.76 7.66 10.83
N ASN A 346 8.19 8.79 10.28
CA ASN A 346 9.23 9.66 10.85
C ASN A 346 8.85 11.15 10.89
N GLY A 347 7.67 11.51 10.36
CA GLY A 347 7.22 12.90 10.27
C GLY A 347 6.95 13.53 11.64
N LEU A 348 7.03 14.86 11.68
CA LEU A 348 6.81 15.66 12.88
C LEU A 348 5.33 15.70 13.31
N TYR A 349 4.40 15.52 12.36
CA TYR A 349 2.96 15.68 12.57
C TYR A 349 2.15 14.52 11.97
N PRO A 350 2.32 13.28 12.47
CA PRO A 350 1.72 12.08 11.85
C PRO A 350 0.19 12.11 11.86
N VAL A 351 -0.43 12.62 12.93
CA VAL A 351 -1.91 12.75 13.02
C VAL A 351 -2.43 13.74 11.98
N ASN A 352 -1.80 14.91 11.86
CA ASN A 352 -2.15 15.91 10.86
C ASN A 352 -2.03 15.37 9.43
N ALA A 353 -1.00 14.57 9.13
CA ALA A 353 -0.85 13.95 7.81
C ALA A 353 -2.06 13.04 7.46
N VAL A 354 -2.55 12.26 8.42
CA VAL A 354 -3.74 11.43 8.25
C VAL A 354 -5.00 12.29 8.08
N GLU A 355 -5.17 13.34 8.88
CA GLU A 355 -6.33 14.24 8.78
C GLU A 355 -6.40 14.97 7.43
N VAL A 356 -5.25 15.42 6.92
CA VAL A 356 -5.14 16.05 5.61
C VAL A 356 -5.48 15.04 4.50
N MET A 357 -4.89 13.83 4.54
CA MET A 357 -5.20 12.76 3.59
C MET A 357 -6.70 12.44 3.60
N ALA A 358 -7.29 12.25 4.78
CA ALA A 358 -8.71 11.94 4.94
C ALA A 358 -9.62 13.05 4.40
N THR A 359 -9.21 14.31 4.55
CA THR A 359 -9.93 15.47 4.02
C THR A 359 -9.91 15.49 2.49
N ILE A 360 -8.75 15.22 1.88
CA ILE A 360 -8.61 15.20 0.41
C ILE A 360 -9.38 14.02 -0.19
N ASP A 361 -9.23 12.81 0.35
CA ASP A 361 -9.93 11.60 -0.09
C ASP A 361 -11.44 11.85 -0.13
N LYS A 362 -11.97 12.39 0.98
CA LYS A 362 -13.38 12.70 1.11
C LYS A 362 -13.85 13.80 0.15
N SER A 363 -13.03 14.83 -0.06
CA SER A 363 -13.32 15.87 -1.06
C SER A 363 -13.43 15.28 -2.46
N SER A 364 -12.48 14.40 -2.83
CA SER A 364 -12.52 13.68 -4.11
C SER A 364 -13.73 12.75 -4.23
N GLU A 365 -14.09 12.04 -3.16
CA GLU A 365 -15.26 11.15 -3.15
C GLU A 365 -16.57 11.92 -3.39
N ASN A 366 -16.70 13.13 -2.87
CA ASN A 366 -17.89 13.96 -3.10
C ASN A 366 -17.99 14.39 -4.58
N LEU A 367 -16.86 14.46 -5.30
CA LEU A 367 -16.82 14.86 -6.71
C LEU A 367 -16.67 13.68 -7.68
N PHE A 368 -16.70 12.45 -7.15
CA PHE A 368 -16.45 11.23 -7.90
C PHE A 368 -17.64 10.88 -8.83
N ASP A 369 -17.33 10.41 -10.04
CA ASP A 369 -18.32 9.95 -11.02
C ASP A 369 -18.68 8.48 -10.78
N TYR A 370 -19.58 8.26 -9.81
CA TYR A 370 -20.03 6.93 -9.40
C TYR A 370 -20.76 6.17 -10.53
N GLU A 371 -21.54 6.86 -11.35
CA GLU A 371 -22.22 6.22 -12.47
C GLU A 371 -21.22 5.71 -13.51
N ARG A 372 -20.24 6.53 -13.90
CA ARG A 372 -19.16 6.11 -14.79
C ARG A 372 -18.40 4.93 -14.21
N ALA A 373 -18.15 4.97 -12.89
CA ALA A 373 -17.45 3.90 -12.20
C ALA A 373 -18.10 2.53 -12.41
N TYR A 374 -19.42 2.47 -12.27
CA TYR A 374 -20.21 1.27 -12.53
C TYR A 374 -20.34 0.94 -14.03
N LYS A 375 -20.74 1.92 -14.86
CA LYS A 375 -21.06 1.68 -16.27
C LYS A 375 -19.84 1.30 -17.10
N VAL A 376 -18.67 1.89 -16.82
CA VAL A 376 -17.46 1.71 -17.64
C VAL A 376 -16.53 0.62 -17.09
N TYR A 377 -16.41 0.48 -15.77
CA TYR A 377 -15.47 -0.49 -15.20
C TYR A 377 -16.18 -1.77 -14.76
N PHE A 378 -17.10 -1.68 -13.79
CA PHE A 378 -17.72 -2.85 -13.18
C PHE A 378 -18.38 -3.79 -14.22
N LYS A 379 -19.08 -3.24 -15.22
CA LYS A 379 -19.75 -4.04 -16.28
C LYS A 379 -18.81 -4.94 -17.10
N HIS A 380 -17.51 -4.65 -17.10
CA HIS A 380 -16.50 -5.42 -17.82
C HIS A 380 -15.68 -6.34 -16.91
N THR A 381 -16.00 -6.41 -15.62
CA THR A 381 -15.30 -7.27 -14.67
C THR A 381 -15.72 -8.73 -14.75
N PRO A 382 -14.87 -9.66 -14.27
CA PRO A 382 -15.25 -11.06 -14.10
C PRO A 382 -16.50 -11.25 -13.22
N PHE A 383 -16.75 -10.33 -12.27
CA PHE A 383 -17.91 -10.40 -11.38
C PHE A 383 -19.25 -10.34 -12.13
N ILE A 384 -19.35 -9.65 -13.26
CA ILE A 384 -20.65 -9.35 -13.90
C ILE A 384 -21.49 -10.60 -14.21
N LYS A 385 -20.82 -11.74 -14.45
CA LYS A 385 -21.46 -13.03 -14.77
C LYS A 385 -21.78 -13.87 -13.53
N THR A 386 -21.24 -13.53 -12.36
CA THR A 386 -21.38 -14.30 -11.13
C THR A 386 -22.67 -13.94 -10.37
N LYS A 387 -23.02 -14.75 -9.36
CA LYS A 387 -24.14 -14.45 -8.46
C LYS A 387 -23.91 -13.16 -7.68
N ALA A 388 -22.69 -12.96 -7.16
CA ALA A 388 -22.25 -11.74 -6.50
C ALA A 388 -22.42 -10.51 -7.39
N GLY A 389 -21.99 -10.57 -8.66
CA GLY A 389 -22.12 -9.44 -9.57
C GLY A 389 -23.57 -9.11 -9.93
N LYS A 390 -24.46 -10.10 -10.01
CA LYS A 390 -25.90 -9.86 -10.20
C LYS A 390 -26.52 -9.11 -9.00
N ILE A 391 -26.07 -9.41 -7.77
CA ILE A 391 -26.47 -8.67 -6.57
C ILE A 391 -25.94 -7.24 -6.65
N ALA A 392 -24.63 -7.07 -6.86
CA ALA A 392 -24.00 -5.77 -6.94
C ALA A 392 -24.61 -4.88 -8.05
N THR A 393 -24.95 -5.45 -9.22
CA THR A 393 -25.66 -4.77 -10.32
C THR A 393 -27.03 -4.24 -9.88
N LYS A 394 -27.77 -5.00 -9.07
CA LYS A 394 -29.06 -4.56 -8.55
C LYS A 394 -28.89 -3.47 -7.49
N VAL A 395 -27.88 -3.59 -6.64
CA VAL A 395 -27.54 -2.58 -5.62
C VAL A 395 -27.08 -1.27 -6.27
N ALA A 396 -26.24 -1.33 -7.31
CA ALA A 396 -25.67 -0.17 -8.00
C ALA A 396 -26.73 0.84 -8.45
N LYS A 397 -27.91 0.38 -8.90
CA LYS A 397 -29.04 1.24 -9.28
C LYS A 397 -29.44 2.28 -8.22
N TYR A 398 -29.12 2.03 -6.95
CA TYR A 398 -29.49 2.87 -5.81
C TYR A 398 -28.32 3.69 -5.27
N VAL A 399 -27.09 3.20 -5.44
CA VAL A 399 -25.90 3.70 -4.73
C VAL A 399 -24.82 4.22 -5.65
N THR A 400 -25.02 4.18 -6.98
CA THR A 400 -24.10 4.76 -7.98
C THR A 400 -24.81 5.87 -8.77
N PRO A 401 -25.09 7.03 -8.14
CA PRO A 401 -25.84 8.11 -8.77
C PRO A 401 -25.06 8.74 -9.93
N THR A 402 -25.80 9.36 -10.86
CA THR A 402 -25.22 10.19 -11.91
C THR A 402 -24.60 11.44 -11.28
N ARG A 403 -23.47 11.89 -11.84
CA ARG A 403 -22.75 13.07 -11.35
C ARG A 403 -23.59 14.35 -11.52
N GLU A 404 -23.83 15.07 -10.42
CA GLU A 404 -24.24 16.49 -10.43
C GLU A 404 -23.09 17.39 -9.95
N ILE A 405 -23.16 18.70 -10.22
CA ILE A 405 -22.09 19.68 -9.93
C ILE A 405 -21.76 19.76 -8.43
N ALA A 406 -22.71 19.42 -7.56
CA ALA A 406 -22.50 19.31 -6.12
C ALA A 406 -23.25 18.08 -5.57
N ASN A 407 -22.62 16.90 -5.62
CA ASN A 407 -23.15 15.71 -4.93
C ASN A 407 -22.96 15.88 -3.41
N GLY A 408 -23.83 16.65 -2.77
CA GLY A 408 -23.76 16.90 -1.33
C GLY A 408 -24.50 15.85 -0.50
N VAL A 409 -25.48 15.16 -1.08
CA VAL A 409 -26.44 14.33 -0.36
C VAL A 409 -26.85 13.16 -1.25
N PHE A 410 -26.68 11.94 -0.75
CA PHE A 410 -27.15 10.72 -1.41
C PHE A 410 -28.34 10.15 -0.66
N GLU A 411 -29.38 9.72 -1.37
CA GLU A 411 -30.59 9.17 -0.74
C GLU A 411 -30.28 7.95 0.14
N TYR A 412 -29.36 7.10 -0.32
CA TYR A 412 -28.92 5.90 0.39
C TYR A 412 -27.66 6.18 1.21
N GLY A 413 -27.78 6.02 2.52
CA GLY A 413 -26.70 6.26 3.45
C GLY A 413 -25.88 5.03 3.83
N ALA A 414 -26.38 3.83 3.58
CA ALA A 414 -25.62 2.62 3.87
C ALA A 414 -26.03 1.44 2.99
N ILE A 415 -25.05 0.58 2.72
CA ILE A 415 -25.26 -0.79 2.26
C ILE A 415 -24.95 -1.70 3.44
N ILE A 416 -25.91 -2.52 3.86
CA ILE A 416 -25.75 -3.49 4.93
C ILE A 416 -25.70 -4.86 4.28
N TYR A 417 -24.56 -5.52 4.34
CA TYR A 417 -24.39 -6.88 3.87
C TYR A 417 -24.25 -7.83 5.06
N ILE A 418 -25.17 -8.77 5.22
CA ILE A 418 -25.09 -9.83 6.24
C ILE A 418 -24.82 -11.13 5.50
N GLY A 419 -23.57 -11.59 5.55
CA GLY A 419 -23.12 -12.72 4.74
C GLY A 419 -21.61 -12.97 4.78
N ASN A 420 -21.27 -14.18 4.32
CA ASN A 420 -19.91 -14.72 4.31
C ASN A 420 -19.38 -14.98 2.89
N ASP A 421 -19.97 -14.37 1.85
CA ASP A 421 -19.45 -14.49 0.47
C ASP A 421 -18.48 -13.35 0.14
N LYS A 422 -17.18 -13.67 0.15
CA LYS A 422 -16.09 -12.76 -0.25
C LYS A 422 -16.36 -12.07 -1.58
N ASN A 423 -16.85 -12.81 -2.59
CA ASN A 423 -17.08 -12.24 -3.92
C ASN A 423 -18.17 -11.17 -3.91
N THR A 424 -19.17 -11.30 -3.03
CA THR A 424 -20.22 -10.28 -2.88
C THR A 424 -19.65 -9.00 -2.26
N ILE A 425 -18.78 -9.11 -1.25
CA ILE A 425 -18.10 -7.95 -0.65
C ILE A 425 -17.25 -7.23 -1.69
N GLU A 426 -16.44 -7.97 -2.45
CA GLU A 426 -15.56 -7.40 -3.49
C GLU A 426 -16.35 -6.79 -4.64
N ALA A 427 -17.42 -7.46 -5.11
CA ALA A 427 -18.29 -6.91 -6.14
C ALA A 427 -19.01 -5.63 -5.67
N LEU A 428 -19.48 -5.58 -4.42
CA LEU A 428 -20.09 -4.38 -3.83
C LEU A 428 -19.08 -3.24 -3.68
N SER A 429 -17.83 -3.52 -3.33
CA SER A 429 -16.76 -2.50 -3.29
C SER A 429 -16.41 -1.99 -4.71
N ASN A 430 -16.36 -2.90 -5.69
CA ASN A 430 -15.92 -2.60 -7.05
C ASN A 430 -16.97 -1.83 -7.88
N ILE A 431 -18.28 -1.95 -7.59
CA ILE A 431 -19.27 -1.03 -8.17
C ILE A 431 -19.01 0.43 -7.78
N ARG A 432 -18.13 0.69 -6.80
CA ARG A 432 -17.82 2.00 -6.21
C ARG A 432 -19.11 2.69 -5.75
N PRO A 433 -19.72 2.25 -4.64
CA PRO A 433 -20.93 2.88 -4.15
C PRO A 433 -20.61 4.21 -3.46
N ALA A 434 -21.51 5.18 -3.60
CA ALA A 434 -21.46 6.44 -2.86
C ALA A 434 -21.72 6.24 -1.35
N ALA A 435 -22.44 5.16 -1.01
CA ALA A 435 -22.74 4.74 0.36
C ALA A 435 -21.66 3.77 0.91
N PRO A 436 -21.28 3.87 2.21
CA PRO A 436 -20.44 2.88 2.86
C PRO A 436 -21.12 1.50 2.92
N ILE A 437 -20.29 0.45 2.93
CA ILE A 437 -20.70 -0.96 3.00
C ILE A 437 -20.35 -1.49 4.38
N TYR A 438 -21.37 -1.73 5.21
CA TYR A 438 -21.22 -2.43 6.48
C TYR A 438 -21.43 -3.93 6.28
N VAL A 439 -20.38 -4.70 6.52
CA VAL A 439 -20.40 -6.16 6.42
C VAL A 439 -20.58 -6.74 7.80
N TYR A 440 -21.56 -7.61 7.99
CA TYR A 440 -21.78 -8.39 9.21
C TYR A 440 -21.51 -9.85 8.90
N THR A 441 -20.53 -10.43 9.59
CA THR A 441 -20.01 -11.78 9.30
C THR A 441 -19.51 -12.45 10.57
N ASN A 442 -19.57 -13.77 10.62
CA ASN A 442 -18.86 -14.59 11.61
C ASN A 442 -17.62 -15.29 11.05
N GLU A 443 -17.15 -14.91 9.86
CA GLU A 443 -15.87 -15.39 9.32
C GLU A 443 -14.72 -14.60 9.93
N GLN A 444 -13.94 -15.25 10.79
CA GLN A 444 -12.78 -14.62 11.43
C GLN A 444 -11.77 -14.10 10.41
N SER A 445 -11.61 -14.80 9.29
CA SER A 445 -10.72 -14.42 8.18
C SER A 445 -11.15 -13.13 7.46
N PHE A 446 -12.41 -12.69 7.63
CA PHE A 446 -12.91 -11.47 7.00
C PHE A 446 -12.65 -10.23 7.85
N LYS A 447 -12.40 -10.40 9.16
CA LYS A 447 -12.33 -9.32 10.15
C LYS A 447 -11.48 -8.14 9.67
N ARG A 448 -10.27 -8.40 9.17
CA ARG A 448 -9.33 -7.37 8.69
C ARG A 448 -8.98 -7.46 7.21
N SER A 449 -9.35 -8.53 6.52
CA SER A 449 -8.90 -8.78 5.14
C SER A 449 -9.50 -7.82 4.11
N PHE A 450 -10.52 -7.03 4.47
CA PHE A 450 -11.10 -5.99 3.62
C PHE A 450 -10.76 -4.55 4.06
N SER A 451 -9.80 -4.39 4.97
CA SER A 451 -9.39 -3.08 5.51
C SER A 451 -8.88 -2.09 4.45
N ILE A 452 -8.39 -2.59 3.31
CA ILE A 452 -7.91 -1.79 2.17
C ILE A 452 -8.92 -1.69 1.01
N ASN A 453 -10.09 -2.30 1.13
CA ASN A 453 -11.13 -2.27 0.09
C ASN A 453 -11.99 -1.03 0.23
N TYR A 454 -12.21 -0.30 -0.87
CA TYR A 454 -13.01 0.90 -0.88
C TYR A 454 -14.40 0.70 -0.26
N GLY A 455 -14.74 1.57 0.69
CA GLY A 455 -16.06 1.66 1.30
C GLY A 455 -16.44 0.49 2.21
N VAL A 456 -15.60 -0.53 2.39
CA VAL A 456 -15.95 -1.72 3.19
C VAL A 456 -15.60 -1.53 4.66
N PHE A 457 -16.56 -1.76 5.55
CA PHE A 457 -16.39 -1.73 7.00
C PHE A 457 -16.92 -3.04 7.57
N VAL A 458 -16.01 -3.91 8.00
CA VAL A 458 -16.36 -5.23 8.53
C VAL A 458 -16.72 -5.12 10.01
N ASN A 459 -17.79 -5.78 10.40
CA ASN A 459 -18.26 -5.98 11.76
C ASN A 459 -18.33 -7.49 12.00
N TYR A 460 -17.37 -8.02 12.75
CA TYR A 460 -17.38 -9.43 13.14
C TYR A 460 -18.44 -9.64 14.23
N VAL A 461 -19.26 -10.67 14.08
CA VAL A 461 -20.32 -11.03 15.03
C VAL A 461 -20.22 -12.50 15.39
N GLU A 462 -20.17 -12.83 16.67
CA GLU A 462 -20.14 -14.22 17.13
C GLU A 462 -21.50 -14.90 16.91
N ASN A 463 -22.60 -14.23 17.30
CA ASN A 463 -23.95 -14.75 17.15
C ASN A 463 -24.60 -14.32 15.83
N TYR A 464 -24.11 -14.86 14.73
CA TYR A 464 -24.59 -14.52 13.38
C TYR A 464 -26.10 -14.79 13.17
N ASN A 465 -26.63 -15.87 13.76
CA ASN A 465 -28.04 -16.22 13.64
C ASN A 465 -28.95 -15.19 14.32
N GLU A 466 -28.52 -14.63 15.45
CA GLU A 466 -29.23 -13.56 16.13
C GLU A 466 -29.30 -12.30 15.26
N ILE A 467 -28.18 -11.93 14.61
CA ILE A 467 -28.15 -10.82 13.66
C ILE A 467 -29.11 -11.07 12.48
N LEU A 468 -29.20 -12.30 11.98
CA LEU A 468 -30.16 -12.65 10.93
C LEU A 468 -31.62 -12.53 11.40
N MET A 469 -31.94 -12.98 12.62
CA MET A 469 -33.30 -12.88 13.17
C MET A 469 -33.68 -11.43 13.49
N ASN A 470 -32.74 -10.65 14.04
CA ASN A 470 -32.95 -9.28 14.54
C ASN A 470 -32.48 -8.20 13.57
N HIS A 471 -32.28 -8.51 12.29
CA HIS A 471 -31.75 -7.57 11.29
C HIS A 471 -32.53 -6.25 11.18
N THR A 472 -33.84 -6.24 11.50
CA THR A 472 -34.64 -5.01 11.53
C THR A 472 -34.19 -4.05 12.65
N SER A 473 -33.81 -4.57 13.82
CA SER A 473 -33.25 -3.75 14.91
C SER A 473 -31.90 -3.17 14.51
N LEU A 474 -31.03 -4.00 13.92
CA LEU A 474 -29.73 -3.58 13.40
C LEU A 474 -29.86 -2.45 12.37
N ILE A 475 -30.79 -2.59 11.43
CA ILE A 475 -31.09 -1.54 10.44
C ILE A 475 -31.51 -0.25 11.15
N GLY A 476 -32.40 -0.34 12.15
CA GLY A 476 -32.82 0.80 12.96
C GLY A 476 -31.67 1.51 13.66
N GLU A 477 -30.73 0.77 14.25
CA GLU A 477 -29.54 1.33 14.89
C GLU A 477 -28.61 2.03 13.91
N ILE A 478 -28.33 1.41 12.76
CA ILE A 478 -27.51 2.04 11.72
C ILE A 478 -28.19 3.33 11.24
N LYS A 479 -29.50 3.30 10.97
CA LYS A 479 -30.26 4.49 10.52
C LYS A 479 -30.19 5.65 11.52
N LYS A 480 -30.11 5.40 12.84
CA LYS A 480 -29.94 6.46 13.85
C LYS A 480 -28.63 7.23 13.70
N GLY A 481 -27.58 6.59 13.16
CA GLY A 481 -26.29 7.23 12.88
C GLY A 481 -26.23 7.96 11.53
N LEU A 482 -27.23 7.75 10.66
CA LEU A 482 -27.27 8.38 9.33
C LEU A 482 -27.99 9.73 9.39
N PRO A 483 -27.54 10.74 8.63
CA PRO A 483 -28.32 11.95 8.34
C PRO A 483 -29.73 11.66 7.87
N GLU A 484 -30.65 12.55 8.24
CA GLU A 484 -32.05 12.51 7.78
C GLU A 484 -32.15 12.47 6.25
N GLU A 485 -31.33 13.28 5.57
CA GLU A 485 -31.34 13.43 4.11
C GLU A 485 -30.79 12.18 3.37
N SER A 486 -30.18 11.26 4.10
CA SER A 486 -29.54 10.05 3.58
C SER A 486 -29.93 8.83 4.43
N ASN A 487 -31.19 8.80 4.88
CA ASN A 487 -31.64 7.80 5.84
C ASN A 487 -31.99 6.44 5.22
N LYS A 488 -32.04 6.30 3.89
CA LYS A 488 -32.38 5.01 3.26
C LYS A 488 -31.20 4.05 3.28
N VAL A 489 -31.51 2.75 3.37
CA VAL A 489 -30.48 1.71 3.35
C VAL A 489 -30.83 0.61 2.35
N ILE A 490 -29.78 0.01 1.78
CA ILE A 490 -29.89 -1.23 1.01
C ILE A 490 -29.37 -2.37 1.88
N VAL A 491 -30.19 -3.39 2.08
CA VAL A 491 -29.84 -4.55 2.89
C VAL A 491 -29.75 -5.77 2.01
N VAL A 492 -28.64 -6.49 2.09
CA VAL A 492 -28.35 -7.71 1.33
C VAL A 492 -28.17 -8.85 2.32
N ILE A 493 -29.13 -9.78 2.35
CA ILE A 493 -29.14 -10.95 3.24
C ILE A 493 -29.48 -12.18 2.41
N ASN A 494 -28.70 -13.25 2.50
CA ASN A 494 -28.95 -14.51 1.78
C ASN A 494 -29.22 -14.31 0.27
N ASN A 495 -28.54 -13.35 -0.37
CA ASN A 495 -28.69 -12.97 -1.78
C ASN A 495 -30.03 -12.28 -2.13
N LYS A 496 -30.86 -11.97 -1.14
CA LYS A 496 -32.06 -11.15 -1.29
C LYS A 496 -31.74 -9.70 -0.95
N ILE A 497 -32.36 -8.78 -1.69
CA ILE A 497 -32.19 -7.34 -1.50
C ILE A 497 -33.47 -6.80 -0.89
N ILE A 498 -33.34 -6.17 0.27
CA ILE A 498 -34.40 -5.50 1.01
C ILE A 498 -34.09 -4.00 0.97
N ARG A 499 -35.12 -3.17 0.74
CA ARG A 499 -35.02 -1.70 0.75
C ARG A 499 -35.78 -1.20 1.97
N GLN A 500 -35.16 -0.34 2.77
CA GLN A 500 -35.76 0.24 3.98
C GLN A 500 -35.37 1.70 4.19
#